data_AF-A0A661VYN7-F1
#
_entry.id   AF-A0A661VYN7-F1
#
_cell.length_a   1.000
_cell.length_b   1.000
_cell.length_c   1.000
_cell.angle_alpha   90.00
_cell.angle_beta   90.00
_cell.angle_gamma   90.00
#
_symmetry.space_group_name_H-M   'P 1'
#
loop_
_entity.id
_entity.type
_entity.pdbx_description
1 polymer ?
#
loop_
_entity_poly.entity_id
_entity_poly.type
_entity_poly.pdbx_seq_one_letter_code
_entity_poly.pdbx_strand_id
1 'polypeptide(L)'
;MATPTAIGQMQGTRTTTSLDPLLLECRDTYKISEEAYKNSILEGNEVIDLYHNRQYTEAQLQKLAENGQPAETFNVIKMMANAMIGYMDTVVTSINVEPRYMSSATTALLLNDVVEVTLERNDFETMNKRVKLDGLLTGLMVMYEEVVHTGKKDKYGRNINEIKLS
;
A
#
# COMPACT_ATOMS: atom_id res chain seq x y z
N MET A 1 -13.33 65.36 18.33
CA MET A 1 -13.68 64.24 19.24
C MET A 1 -12.56 63.23 19.15
N ALA A 2 -11.73 63.15 20.18
CA ALA A 2 -10.66 62.15 20.30
C ALA A 2 -11.08 61.17 21.39
N THR A 3 -11.08 59.88 21.06
CA THR A 3 -11.36 58.76 21.96
C THR A 3 -10.28 57.68 21.76
N PRO A 4 -10.01 56.86 22.79
CA PRO A 4 -8.65 56.56 23.22
C PRO A 4 -8.17 55.15 22.88
N THR A 5 -6.86 55.02 23.00
CA THR A 5 -5.98 53.85 23.15
C THR A 5 -6.62 52.59 23.73
N ALA A 6 -6.46 51.46 23.02
CA ALA A 6 -6.48 50.12 23.60
C ALA A 6 -5.42 49.25 22.91
N ILE A 7 -4.18 49.40 23.39
CA ILE A 7 -3.16 48.37 23.30
C ILE A 7 -3.63 47.25 24.23
N GLY A 8 -3.94 46.09 23.67
CA GLY A 8 -4.51 44.98 24.42
C GLY A 8 -4.26 43.64 23.75
N GLN A 9 -3.18 42.98 24.19
CA GLN A 9 -2.94 41.54 24.16
C GLN A 9 -2.50 40.91 22.84
N MET A 10 -1.22 41.14 22.51
CA MET A 10 -0.39 40.02 22.06
C MET A 10 -0.08 39.10 23.27
N GLN A 11 0.10 37.81 22.97
CA GLN A 11 0.53 36.71 23.84
C GLN A 11 -0.53 36.10 24.77
N GLY A 12 -1.39 35.27 24.18
CA GLY A 12 -1.69 33.98 24.80
C GLY A 12 -0.48 33.07 24.57
N THR A 13 0.40 32.99 25.57
CA THR A 13 1.43 31.96 25.70
C THR A 13 0.79 30.60 25.44
N ARG A 14 1.18 29.93 24.34
CA ARG A 14 0.95 28.49 24.17
C ARG A 14 1.69 27.79 25.29
N THR A 15 0.99 27.49 26.37
CA THR A 15 1.38 26.55 27.39
C THR A 15 1.65 25.21 26.71
N THR A 16 2.92 24.90 26.50
CA THR A 16 3.37 23.52 26.45
C THR A 16 2.92 22.87 27.76
N THR A 17 2.09 21.83 27.69
CA THR A 17 2.00 20.63 28.57
C THR A 17 0.58 20.06 28.59
N SER A 18 0.03 19.71 27.44
CA SER A 18 -0.90 18.58 27.28
C SER A 18 -0.95 18.29 25.78
N LEU A 19 -0.47 17.13 25.35
CA LEU A 19 -0.71 16.66 23.98
C LEU A 19 -2.22 16.73 23.71
N ASP A 20 -2.62 17.24 22.54
CA ASP A 20 -4.03 17.23 22.12
C ASP A 20 -4.60 15.82 22.34
N PRO A 21 -5.81 15.68 22.90
CA PRO A 21 -6.35 14.38 23.30
C PRO A 21 -6.41 13.39 22.12
N LEU A 22 -6.64 13.90 20.90
CA LEU A 22 -6.59 13.13 19.66
C LEU A 22 -5.20 12.54 19.38
N LEU A 23 -4.13 13.34 19.58
CA LEU A 23 -2.75 12.88 19.36
C LEU A 23 -2.36 11.80 20.37
N LEU A 24 -2.86 11.90 21.61
CA LEU A 24 -2.65 10.89 22.63
C LEU A 24 -3.33 9.57 22.24
N GLU A 25 -4.59 9.62 21.81
CA GLU A 25 -5.36 8.45 21.37
C GLU A 25 -4.73 7.79 20.14
N CYS A 26 -4.29 8.57 19.14
CA CYS A 26 -3.58 8.05 17.98
C CYS A 26 -2.28 7.35 18.37
N ARG A 27 -1.51 7.95 19.28
CA ARG A 27 -0.24 7.36 19.74
C ARG A 27 -0.47 6.06 20.49
N ASP A 28 -1.46 6.02 21.37
CA ASP A 28 -1.75 4.84 22.18
C ASP A 28 -2.31 3.71 21.30
N THR A 29 -3.16 4.03 20.32
CA THR A 29 -3.66 3.08 19.31
C THR A 29 -2.52 2.53 18.45
N TYR A 30 -1.59 3.39 17.99
CA TYR A 30 -0.41 2.97 17.24
C TYR A 30 0.50 2.05 18.05
N LYS A 31 0.70 2.34 19.33
CA LYS A 31 1.53 1.50 20.19
C LYS A 31 0.91 0.10 20.37
N ILE A 32 -0.41 0.02 20.53
CA ILE A 32 -1.13 -1.26 20.62
C ILE A 32 -0.96 -2.07 19.34
N SER A 33 -1.10 -1.45 18.16
CA SER A 33 -0.93 -2.15 16.90
C SER A 33 0.52 -2.56 16.66
N GLU A 34 1.49 -1.70 16.97
CA GLU A 34 2.91 -2.02 16.85
C GLU A 34 3.27 -3.23 17.70
N GLU A 35 2.90 -3.25 18.98
CA GLU A 35 3.18 -4.36 19.88
C GLU A 35 2.51 -5.66 19.41
N ALA A 36 1.28 -5.59 18.90
CA ALA A 36 0.55 -6.75 18.40
C ALA A 36 1.16 -7.35 17.11
N TYR A 37 1.62 -6.51 16.18
CA TYR A 37 2.05 -6.96 14.84
C TYR A 37 3.56 -7.03 14.65
N LYS A 38 4.37 -6.60 15.64
CA LYS A 38 5.83 -6.55 15.54
C LYS A 38 6.44 -7.87 15.06
N ASN A 39 6.01 -8.99 15.61
CA ASN A 39 6.55 -10.31 15.25
C ASN A 39 6.25 -10.65 13.78
N SER A 40 5.02 -10.41 13.32
CA SER A 40 4.63 -10.64 11.93
C SER A 40 5.37 -9.73 10.95
N ILE A 41 5.64 -8.49 11.34
CA ILE A 41 6.44 -7.55 10.52
C ILE A 41 7.89 -8.04 10.41
N LEU A 42 8.49 -8.51 11.50
CA LEU A 42 9.85 -9.05 11.49
C LEU A 42 9.96 -10.30 10.63
N GLU A 43 9.00 -11.22 10.78
CA GLU A 43 8.93 -12.45 9.97
C GLU A 43 8.76 -12.13 8.48
N GLY A 44 7.87 -11.21 8.12
CA GLY A 44 7.68 -10.80 6.72
C GLY A 44 8.96 -10.21 6.11
N ASN A 45 9.69 -9.37 6.85
CA ASN A 45 10.96 -8.81 6.39
C ASN A 45 12.03 -9.91 6.20
N GLU A 46 12.11 -10.88 7.10
CA GLU A 46 13.02 -12.02 6.98
C GLU A 46 12.72 -12.82 5.70
N VAL A 47 11.46 -13.13 5.42
CA VAL A 47 11.07 -13.88 4.21
C VAL A 47 11.40 -13.10 2.93
N ILE A 48 11.20 -11.78 2.91
CA ILE A 48 11.58 -10.91 1.80
C ILE A 48 13.10 -10.94 1.59
N ASP A 49 13.88 -10.91 2.66
CA ASP A 49 15.34 -10.99 2.60
C ASP A 49 15.80 -12.33 2.01
N LEU A 50 15.17 -13.43 2.43
CA LEU A 50 15.43 -14.75 1.88
C LEU A 50 15.08 -14.82 0.38
N TYR A 51 13.97 -14.19 -0.05
CA TYR A 51 13.60 -14.08 -1.47
C TYR A 51 14.64 -13.31 -2.30
N HIS A 52 15.30 -12.31 -1.70
CA HIS A 52 16.35 -11.51 -2.35
C HIS A 52 17.78 -12.07 -2.21
N ASN A 53 17.94 -13.35 -1.84
CA ASN A 53 19.25 -14.01 -1.63
C ASN A 53 20.05 -13.45 -0.45
N ARG A 54 19.43 -12.71 0.48
CA ARG A 54 20.08 -12.18 1.69
C ARG A 54 19.99 -13.18 2.84
N GLN A 55 20.54 -14.37 2.62
CA GLN A 55 20.46 -15.47 3.59
C GLN A 55 21.60 -15.46 4.60
N TYR A 56 22.75 -14.89 4.22
CA TYR A 56 23.93 -14.85 5.08
C TYR A 56 24.03 -13.55 5.84
N THR A 57 24.38 -13.68 7.12
CA THR A 57 24.84 -12.54 7.92
C THR A 57 26.20 -12.05 7.42
N GLU A 58 26.52 -10.78 7.67
CA GLU A 58 27.81 -10.19 7.28
C GLU A 58 29.01 -10.98 7.82
N ALA A 59 28.90 -11.48 9.05
CA ALA A 59 29.93 -12.31 9.68
C ALA A 59 30.14 -13.66 8.96
N GLN A 60 29.09 -14.24 8.38
CA GLN A 60 29.19 -15.48 7.59
C GLN A 60 29.77 -15.20 6.20
N LEU A 61 29.39 -14.08 5.57
CA LEU A 61 29.99 -13.63 4.31
C LEU A 61 31.49 -13.39 4.46
N GLN A 62 31.91 -12.77 5.57
CA GLN A 62 33.33 -12.55 5.86
C GLN A 62 34.09 -13.87 6.01
N LYS A 63 33.54 -14.86 6.75
CA LYS A 63 34.15 -16.20 6.86
C LYS A 63 34.23 -16.94 5.53
N LEU A 64 33.20 -16.82 4.68
CA LEU A 64 33.20 -17.41 3.34
C LEU A 64 34.28 -16.77 2.45
N ALA A 65 34.42 -15.44 2.53
CA ALA A 65 35.46 -14.70 1.84
C ALA A 65 36.87 -15.07 2.33
N GLU A 66 37.07 -15.20 3.65
CA GLU A 66 38.32 -15.68 4.26
C GLU A 66 38.69 -17.10 3.79
N ASN A 67 37.68 -17.96 3.61
CA ASN A 67 37.85 -19.32 3.10
C ASN A 67 37.99 -19.41 1.57
N GLY A 68 37.89 -18.28 0.84
CA GLY A 68 37.91 -18.25 -0.62
C GLY A 68 36.72 -18.95 -1.27
N GLN A 69 35.62 -19.13 -0.55
CA GLN A 69 34.40 -19.77 -1.05
C GLN A 69 33.41 -18.70 -1.55
N PRO A 70 32.78 -18.90 -2.71
CA PRO A 70 31.75 -17.99 -3.18
C PRO A 70 30.49 -18.13 -2.31
N ALA A 71 29.82 -17.01 -2.03
CA ALA A 71 28.57 -16.98 -1.28
C ALA A 71 27.38 -17.36 -2.18
N GLU A 72 27.42 -18.55 -2.78
CA GLU A 72 26.35 -19.06 -3.63
C GLU A 72 25.24 -19.69 -2.78
N THR A 73 24.00 -19.21 -2.97
CA THR A 73 22.81 -19.79 -2.32
C THR A 73 21.85 -20.35 -3.37
N PHE A 74 21.33 -21.55 -3.10
CA PHE A 74 20.21 -22.10 -3.85
C PHE A 74 18.92 -21.51 -3.30
N ASN A 75 18.39 -20.48 -3.96
CA ASN A 75 17.17 -19.83 -3.50
C ASN A 75 15.91 -20.60 -3.89
N VAL A 76 15.57 -21.57 -3.04
CA VAL A 76 14.35 -22.39 -3.17
C VAL A 76 13.09 -21.53 -3.05
N ILE A 77 13.10 -20.52 -2.17
CA ILE A 77 11.95 -19.64 -1.93
C ILE A 77 11.58 -18.88 -3.21
N LYS A 78 12.57 -18.26 -3.87
CA LYS A 78 12.37 -17.56 -5.13
C LYS A 78 11.89 -18.48 -6.25
N MET A 79 12.45 -19.69 -6.33
CA MET A 79 12.00 -20.70 -7.29
C MET A 79 10.54 -21.10 -7.07
N MET A 80 10.16 -21.41 -5.83
CA MET A 80 8.80 -21.80 -5.48
C MET A 80 7.79 -20.65 -5.68
N ALA A 81 8.13 -19.44 -5.23
CA ALA A 81 7.29 -18.27 -5.40
C ALA A 81 7.01 -17.98 -6.89
N ASN A 82 8.04 -18.01 -7.73
CA ASN A 82 7.87 -17.80 -9.17
C ASN A 82 7.04 -18.92 -9.83
N ALA A 83 7.21 -20.18 -9.41
CA ALA A 83 6.40 -21.29 -9.92
C ALA A 83 4.92 -21.14 -9.54
N MET A 84 4.63 -20.75 -8.30
CA MET A 84 3.27 -20.51 -7.83
C MET A 84 2.61 -19.33 -8.53
N ILE A 85 3.34 -18.22 -8.75
CA ILE A 85 2.84 -17.08 -9.53
C ILE A 85 2.51 -17.53 -10.96
N GLY A 86 3.40 -18.30 -11.59
CA GLY A 86 3.15 -18.85 -12.93
C GLY A 86 1.86 -19.67 -12.99
N TYR A 87 1.60 -20.50 -11.98
CA TYR A 87 0.34 -21.23 -11.88
C TYR A 87 -0.87 -20.29 -11.68
N MET A 88 -0.78 -19.32 -10.76
CA MET A 88 -1.86 -18.36 -10.49
C MET A 88 -2.14 -17.40 -11.64
N ASP A 89 -1.19 -17.19 -12.56
CA ASP A 89 -1.39 -16.39 -13.76
C ASP A 89 -2.10 -17.16 -14.88
N THR A 90 -2.12 -18.50 -14.83
CA THR A 90 -2.97 -19.28 -15.76
C THR A 90 -4.45 -19.12 -15.47
N VAL A 91 -4.82 -18.74 -14.24
CA VAL A 91 -6.20 -18.49 -13.85
C VAL A 91 -6.55 -17.05 -14.19
N VAL A 92 -7.29 -16.86 -15.29
CA VAL A 92 -7.82 -15.55 -15.67
C VAL A 92 -8.98 -15.19 -14.76
N THR A 93 -8.74 -14.31 -13.79
CA THR A 93 -9.78 -13.72 -12.95
C THR A 93 -10.26 -12.41 -13.57
N SER A 94 -11.50 -12.38 -14.04
CA SER A 94 -12.15 -11.17 -14.55
C SER A 94 -13.03 -10.53 -13.46
N ILE A 95 -12.88 -9.22 -13.27
CA ILE A 95 -13.78 -8.42 -12.43
C ILE A 95 -14.99 -8.05 -13.28
N ASN A 96 -16.18 -8.47 -12.89
CA ASN A 96 -17.43 -8.19 -13.61
C ASN A 96 -18.51 -7.68 -12.64
N VAL A 97 -19.25 -6.67 -13.07
CA VAL A 97 -20.39 -6.08 -12.35
C VAL A 97 -21.67 -6.69 -12.90
N GLU A 98 -22.37 -7.42 -12.04
CA GLU A 98 -23.64 -8.06 -12.39
C GLU A 98 -24.84 -7.27 -11.86
N PRO A 99 -25.89 -7.06 -12.67
CA PRO A 99 -27.10 -6.39 -12.21
C PRO A 99 -27.90 -7.28 -11.27
N ARG A 100 -28.31 -6.75 -10.11
CA ARG A 100 -29.21 -7.47 -9.19
C ARG A 100 -30.66 -7.59 -9.72
N TYR A 101 -31.10 -6.62 -10.52
CA TYR A 101 -32.45 -6.58 -11.11
C TYR A 101 -32.35 -6.29 -12.60
N MET A 102 -33.31 -6.82 -13.39
CA MET A 102 -33.36 -6.62 -14.84
C MET A 102 -33.45 -5.14 -15.24
N SER A 103 -34.06 -4.29 -14.42
CA SER A 103 -34.15 -2.85 -14.65
C SER A 103 -32.80 -2.14 -14.60
N SER A 104 -31.80 -2.72 -13.93
CA SER A 104 -30.47 -2.13 -13.75
C SER A 104 -29.42 -2.68 -14.73
N ALA A 105 -29.84 -3.45 -15.75
CA ALA A 105 -28.93 -4.07 -16.71
C ALA A 105 -28.06 -3.03 -17.44
N THR A 106 -28.65 -1.93 -17.89
CA THR A 106 -27.92 -0.85 -18.57
C THR A 106 -26.90 -0.18 -17.65
N THR A 107 -27.23 -0.01 -16.37
CA THR A 107 -26.31 0.58 -15.39
C THR A 107 -25.12 -0.33 -15.12
N ALA A 108 -25.35 -1.65 -15.00
CA ALA A 108 -24.26 -2.61 -14.81
C ALA A 108 -23.32 -2.64 -16.02
N LEU A 109 -23.86 -2.56 -17.24
CA LEU A 109 -23.05 -2.46 -18.46
C LEU A 109 -22.15 -1.22 -18.45
N LEU A 110 -22.69 -0.05 -18.13
CA LEU A 110 -21.90 1.17 -18.02
C LEU A 110 -20.84 1.09 -16.92
N LEU A 111 -21.13 0.42 -15.81
CA LEU A 111 -20.16 0.23 -14.73
C LEU A 111 -19.03 -0.72 -15.14
N ASN A 112 -19.31 -1.76 -15.93
CA ASN A 112 -18.27 -2.62 -16.48
C ASN A 112 -17.29 -1.84 -17.35
N ASP A 113 -17.78 -0.96 -18.22
CA ASP A 113 -16.92 -0.09 -19.04
C ASP A 113 -16.03 0.80 -18.16
N VAL A 114 -16.59 1.38 -17.09
CA VAL A 114 -15.82 2.23 -16.15
C VAL A 114 -14.75 1.43 -15.41
N VAL A 115 -15.08 0.21 -14.96
CA VAL A 115 -14.13 -0.69 -14.29
C VAL A 115 -13.01 -1.08 -15.24
N GLU A 116 -13.32 -1.48 -16.46
CA GLU A 116 -12.33 -1.87 -17.47
C GLU A 116 -11.34 -0.74 -17.77
N VAL A 117 -11.86 0.47 -18.06
CA VAL A 117 -11.02 1.65 -18.31
C VAL A 117 -10.15 2.02 -17.10
N THR A 118 -10.68 1.83 -15.88
CA THR A 118 -9.93 2.12 -14.66
C THR A 118 -8.81 1.12 -14.43
N LEU A 119 -9.06 -0.18 -14.67
CA LEU A 119 -8.05 -1.23 -14.53
C LEU A 119 -6.95 -1.11 -15.59
N GLU A 120 -7.31 -0.77 -16.83
CA GLU A 120 -6.35 -0.56 -17.92
C GLU A 120 -5.43 0.63 -17.61
N ARG A 121 -5.97 1.76 -17.14
CA ARG A 121 -5.17 2.94 -16.78
C ARG A 121 -4.20 2.71 -15.63
N ASN A 122 -4.53 1.79 -14.73
CA ASN A 122 -3.73 1.49 -13.54
C ASN A 122 -2.71 0.36 -13.76
N ASP A 123 -2.58 -0.16 -14.99
CA ASP A 123 -1.75 -1.33 -15.28
C ASP A 123 -2.01 -2.48 -14.28
N PHE A 124 -3.28 -2.87 -14.18
CA PHE A 124 -3.72 -3.84 -13.19
C PHE A 124 -3.03 -5.20 -13.36
N GLU A 125 -2.58 -5.57 -14.56
CA GLU A 125 -1.86 -6.83 -14.77
C GLU A 125 -0.54 -6.87 -13.99
N THR A 126 0.26 -5.80 -14.08
CA THR A 126 1.52 -5.69 -13.35
C THR A 126 1.28 -5.63 -11.83
N MET A 127 0.27 -4.87 -11.41
CA MET A 127 -0.04 -4.74 -9.98
C MET A 127 -0.58 -6.03 -9.37
N ASN A 128 -1.45 -6.75 -10.07
CA ASN A 128 -1.96 -8.03 -9.62
C ASN A 128 -0.83 -9.04 -9.40
N LYS A 129 0.15 -9.11 -10.31
CA LYS A 129 1.34 -9.96 -10.14
C LYS A 129 2.16 -9.57 -8.91
N ARG A 130 2.33 -8.28 -8.66
CA ARG A 130 3.05 -7.77 -7.48
C ARG A 130 2.34 -8.13 -6.18
N VAL A 131 1.02 -7.97 -6.14
CA VAL A 131 0.19 -8.28 -4.97
C VAL A 131 0.14 -9.77 -4.68
N LYS A 132 0.05 -10.61 -5.72
CA LYS A 132 0.17 -12.07 -5.58
C LYS A 132 1.54 -12.46 -5.02
N LEU A 133 2.62 -11.83 -5.50
CA LEU A 133 3.97 -12.08 -4.99
C LEU A 133 4.09 -11.68 -3.52
N ASP A 134 3.59 -10.50 -3.15
CA ASP A 134 3.60 -10.04 -1.76
C ASP A 134 2.80 -11.02 -0.87
N GLY A 135 1.61 -11.41 -1.31
CA GLY A 135 0.79 -12.39 -0.58
C GLY A 135 1.43 -13.76 -0.42
N LEU A 136 2.25 -14.22 -1.36
CA LEU A 136 3.00 -15.47 -1.21
C LEU A 136 4.17 -15.35 -0.22
N LEU A 137 4.75 -14.16 -0.09
CA LEU A 137 5.91 -13.93 0.80
C LEU A 137 5.47 -13.57 2.22
N THR A 138 4.51 -12.64 2.36
CA THR A 138 4.10 -12.06 3.64
C THR A 138 2.75 -12.59 4.13
N GLY A 139 2.02 -13.34 3.30
CA GLY A 139 0.69 -13.86 3.62
C GLY A 139 -0.44 -12.85 3.47
N LEU A 140 -0.14 -11.61 3.05
CA LEU A 140 -1.12 -10.53 2.91
C LEU A 140 -1.15 -9.99 1.48
N MET A 141 -2.35 -9.85 0.93
CA MET A 141 -2.60 -9.25 -0.38
C MET A 141 -3.43 -7.99 -0.18
N VAL A 142 -2.82 -6.83 -0.36
CA VAL A 142 -3.48 -5.53 -0.15
C VAL A 142 -3.28 -4.66 -1.38
N MET A 143 -4.35 -4.00 -1.80
CA MET A 143 -4.33 -2.93 -2.80
C MET A 143 -5.10 -1.74 -2.23
N TYR A 144 -4.57 -0.54 -2.45
CA TYR A 144 -5.21 0.70 -2.06
C TYR A 144 -5.82 1.39 -3.27
N GLU A 145 -7.03 1.91 -3.10
CA GLU A 145 -7.71 2.74 -4.09
C GLU A 145 -7.77 4.18 -3.58
N GLU A 146 -7.20 5.11 -4.34
CA GLU A 146 -7.24 6.54 -4.03
C GLU A 146 -7.81 7.33 -5.21
N VAL A 147 -8.73 8.26 -4.91
CA VAL A 147 -9.28 9.17 -5.91
C VAL A 147 -8.44 10.45 -5.95
N VAL A 148 -7.63 10.58 -6.99
CA VAL A 148 -6.71 11.71 -7.19
C VAL A 148 -7.30 12.72 -8.17
N HIS A 149 -7.20 14.01 -7.84
CA HIS A 149 -7.64 15.07 -8.71
C HIS A 149 -6.64 15.28 -9.85
N THR A 150 -7.08 15.17 -11.10
CA THR A 150 -6.20 15.30 -12.27
C THR A 150 -5.80 16.75 -12.58
N GLY A 151 -6.34 17.73 -11.85
CA GLY A 151 -6.17 19.16 -12.10
C GLY A 151 -6.90 19.68 -13.35
N LYS A 152 -7.49 18.79 -14.16
CA LYS A 152 -8.27 19.16 -15.34
C LYS A 152 -9.73 19.42 -14.95
N LYS A 153 -10.34 20.40 -15.62
CA LYS A 153 -11.76 20.72 -15.48
C LYS A 153 -12.48 20.44 -16.78
N ASP A 154 -13.66 19.86 -16.68
CA ASP A 154 -14.57 19.67 -17.81
C ASP A 154 -15.13 21.03 -18.31
N LYS A 155 -15.76 21.04 -19.48
CA LYS A 155 -16.42 22.21 -20.11
C LYS A 155 -17.47 22.87 -19.21
N TYR A 156 -17.95 22.15 -18.21
CA TYR A 156 -18.91 22.62 -17.19
C TYR A 156 -18.24 23.00 -15.86
N GLY A 157 -16.91 23.09 -15.80
CA GLY A 157 -16.14 23.50 -14.62
C GLY A 157 -16.01 22.45 -13.52
N ARG A 158 -16.43 21.20 -13.78
CA ARG A 158 -16.31 20.08 -12.83
C ARG A 158 -14.89 19.52 -12.85
N ASN A 159 -14.34 19.21 -11.68
CA ASN A 159 -13.02 18.59 -11.58
C ASN A 159 -13.09 17.15 -12.11
N ILE A 160 -12.13 16.80 -12.96
CA ILE A 160 -11.95 15.43 -13.44
C ILE A 160 -11.07 14.70 -12.43
N ASN A 161 -11.60 13.62 -11.86
CA ASN A 161 -10.87 12.78 -10.93
C ASN A 161 -10.43 11.49 -11.63
N GLU A 162 -9.31 10.96 -11.17
CA GLU A 162 -8.76 9.69 -11.60
C GLU A 162 -8.67 8.76 -10.39
N ILE A 163 -9.00 7.50 -10.61
CA ILE A 163 -8.85 6.47 -9.59
C ILE A 163 -7.46 5.89 -9.79
N LYS A 164 -6.61 6.00 -8.77
CA LYS A 164 -5.29 5.38 -8.73
C LYS A 164 -5.33 4.19 -7.80
N LEU A 165 -4.82 3.08 -8.31
CA LEU A 165 -4.60 1.86 -7.54
C LEU A 165 -3.11 1.78 -7.18
N SER A 166 -2.78 1.32 -5.97
CA SER A 166 -1.40 1.23 -5.45
C SER A 166 -1.18 0.01 -4.57
#